data_AF-A0A949ITH8-F1
#
_entry.id   AF-A0A949ITH8-F1
#
_cell.length_a   1.000
_cell.length_b   1.000
_cell.length_c   1.000
_cell.angle_alpha   90.00
_cell.angle_beta   90.00
_cell.angle_gamma   90.00
#
_symmetry.space_group_name_H-M   'P 1'
#
loop_
_entity.id
_entity.type
_entity.pdbx_description
1 polymer ?
#
loop_
_entity_poly.entity_id
_entity_poly.type
_entity_poly.pdbx_seq_one_letter_code
_entity_poly.pdbx_strand_id
1 'polypeptide(L)'
;MNFVAVVYGRNFMQAEQIKAESGTGSLEEFMPIDVNVVRAAKLETSPYEHIVASGFITPEWKDILLKEYPVVEKGGSFPLSTVKYGTLFKRLIDEMNGDDFRHAIEEKFSIDLSGKPTMFTVRGRCRPKDGKIHTDSESK
;
A
#
# COMPACT_ATOMS: atom_id res chain seq x y z
N MET A 1 -9.92 9.31 -13.28
CA MET A 1 -8.52 8.83 -13.27
C MET A 1 -8.35 8.08 -11.97
N ASN A 2 -8.53 6.76 -12.01
CA ASN A 2 -8.43 5.92 -10.82
C ASN A 2 -6.96 5.56 -10.65
N PHE A 3 -6.33 6.07 -9.59
CA PHE A 3 -4.96 5.74 -9.26
C PHE A 3 -4.93 4.35 -8.61
N VAL A 4 -4.29 3.38 -9.26
CA VAL A 4 -3.96 2.10 -8.65
C VAL A 4 -2.53 2.20 -8.12
N ALA A 5 -2.38 2.50 -6.83
CA ALA A 5 -1.09 2.36 -6.15
C ALA A 5 -0.81 0.86 -5.96
N VAL A 6 0.03 0.28 -6.83
CA VAL A 6 0.56 -1.08 -6.63
C VAL A 6 1.83 -0.97 -5.81
N VAL A 7 1.71 -1.15 -4.49
CA VAL A 7 2.87 -1.31 -3.61
C VAL A 7 3.46 -2.70 -3.84
N TYR A 8 4.52 -2.80 -4.65
CA TYR A 8 5.27 -4.03 -4.83
C TYR A 8 6.19 -4.27 -3.63
N GLY A 9 5.77 -5.14 -2.72
CA GLY A 9 6.65 -5.72 -1.70
C GLY A 9 7.29 -7.03 -2.18
N ARG A 10 8.20 -7.00 -3.17
CA ARG A 10 9.11 -8.13 -3.46
C ARG A 10 10.42 -7.67 -4.11
N ASN A 11 11.44 -7.49 -3.28
CA ASN A 11 12.82 -7.81 -3.65
C ASN A 11 13.24 -9.01 -2.81
N PHE A 12 13.20 -10.20 -3.42
CA PHE A 12 14.00 -11.34 -2.99
C PHE A 12 15.17 -11.41 -3.94
N MET A 13 16.35 -10.96 -3.51
CA MET A 13 17.68 -11.48 -3.85
C MET A 13 18.75 -10.64 -3.14
N GLN A 14 18.98 -10.96 -1.87
CA GLN A 14 20.29 -11.21 -1.22
C GLN A 14 20.06 -11.13 0.29
N ALA A 15 20.11 -12.30 0.92
CA ALA A 15 20.11 -12.44 2.36
C ALA A 15 21.52 -12.15 2.86
N GLU A 16 21.75 -10.97 3.41
CA GLU A 16 22.80 -10.75 4.41
C GLU A 16 22.23 -9.88 5.55
N GLN A 17 21.81 -10.59 6.60
CA GLN A 17 21.99 -10.22 8.00
C GLN A 17 21.61 -8.78 8.41
N ILE A 18 20.31 -8.49 8.50
CA ILE A 18 19.82 -7.46 9.43
C ILE A 18 19.50 -8.18 10.73
N LYS A 19 20.38 -8.02 11.73
CA LYS A 19 20.07 -8.35 13.11
C LYS A 19 18.84 -7.51 13.48
N ALA A 20 17.74 -8.18 13.79
CA ALA A 20 16.62 -7.56 14.47
C ALA A 20 17.12 -7.15 15.86
N GLU A 21 17.59 -5.91 16.00
CA GLU A 21 17.68 -5.28 17.31
C GLU A 21 16.24 -5.08 17.77
N SER A 22 15.82 -5.94 18.70
CA SER A 22 14.52 -5.92 19.35
C SER A 22 14.41 -4.66 20.20
N GLY A 23 14.05 -3.55 19.57
CA GLY A 23 13.61 -2.33 20.24
C GLY A 23 12.28 -2.60 20.94
N THR A 24 12.26 -2.48 22.26
CA THR A 24 11.08 -2.61 23.13
C THR A 24 10.19 -1.37 23.07
N GLY A 25 9.87 -0.87 21.87
CA GLY A 25 8.88 0.19 21.70
C GLY A 25 7.48 -0.40 21.56
N SER A 26 6.47 0.29 22.07
CA SER A 26 5.09 -0.15 21.91
C SER A 26 4.65 0.04 20.45
N LEU A 27 3.73 -0.80 19.95
CA LEU A 27 3.21 -0.64 18.57
C LEU A 27 2.50 0.70 18.34
N GLU A 28 2.14 1.43 19.40
CA GLU A 28 1.58 2.77 19.28
C GLU A 28 2.62 3.79 18.81
N GLU A 29 3.89 3.61 19.20
CA GLU A 29 5.01 4.50 18.89
C GLU A 29 5.43 4.45 17.42
N PHE A 30 5.24 3.32 16.76
CA PHE A 30 5.60 3.13 15.35
C PHE A 30 4.39 3.25 14.43
N MET A 31 4.47 4.15 13.46
CA MET A 31 3.46 4.27 12.40
C MET A 31 3.58 3.14 11.39
N PRO A 32 2.47 2.65 10.80
CA PRO A 32 2.50 1.55 9.83
C PRO A 32 3.13 1.91 8.49
N ILE A 33 3.16 3.20 8.15
CA ILE A 33 3.73 3.71 6.90
C ILE A 33 4.71 4.85 7.18
N ASP A 34 5.69 5.00 6.30
CA ASP A 34 6.52 6.19 6.21
C ASP A 34 6.11 7.00 4.97
N VAL A 35 5.38 8.09 5.15
CA VAL A 35 4.94 8.93 4.03
C VAL A 35 6.11 9.71 3.41
N ASN A 36 7.21 9.90 4.13
CA ASN A 36 8.38 10.61 3.59
C ASN A 36 9.02 9.84 2.44
N VAL A 37 8.93 8.51 2.40
CA VAL A 37 9.45 7.75 1.25
C VAL A 37 8.65 8.02 -0.02
N VAL A 38 7.35 8.36 0.08
CA VAL A 38 6.52 8.76 -1.07
C VAL A 38 6.97 10.14 -1.56
N ARG A 39 7.20 11.07 -0.64
CA ARG A 39 7.69 12.42 -0.94
C ARG A 39 9.08 12.41 -1.55
N ALA A 40 9.96 11.54 -1.07
CA ALA A 40 11.33 11.40 -1.57
C ALA A 40 11.41 10.59 -2.88
N ALA A 41 10.43 9.71 -3.17
CA ALA A 41 10.44 8.90 -4.38
C ALA A 41 10.48 9.78 -5.63
N LYS A 42 11.34 9.39 -6.58
CA LYS A 42 11.45 10.05 -7.88
C LYS A 42 10.16 9.85 -8.68
N LEU A 43 9.60 10.95 -9.18
CA LEU A 43 8.53 10.91 -10.17
C LEU A 43 9.14 10.59 -11.53
N GLU A 44 8.79 9.42 -12.06
CA GLU A 44 9.09 9.03 -13.43
C GLU A 44 7.90 9.41 -14.31
N THR A 45 8.14 10.04 -15.46
CA THR A 45 7.08 10.58 -16.34
C THR A 45 6.90 9.80 -17.63
N SER A 46 7.75 8.80 -17.89
CA SER A 46 7.70 7.94 -19.08
C SER A 46 7.63 6.48 -18.68
N PRO A 47 6.74 5.67 -19.29
CA PRO A 47 5.74 6.04 -20.31
C PRO A 47 4.51 6.79 -19.77
N TYR A 48 4.42 6.96 -18.45
CA TYR A 48 3.41 7.73 -17.73
C TYR A 48 3.94 8.09 -16.34
N GLU A 49 3.26 9.01 -15.65
CA GLU A 49 3.60 9.42 -14.29
C GLU A 49 3.45 8.27 -13.29
N HIS A 50 4.55 7.92 -12.61
CA HIS A 50 4.56 6.91 -11.56
C HIS A 50 5.72 7.13 -10.57
N ILE A 51 5.61 6.50 -9.40
CA ILE A 51 6.67 6.42 -8.39
C ILE A 51 6.87 4.98 -7.93
N VAL A 52 8.06 4.67 -7.42
CA VAL A 52 8.34 3.44 -6.67
C VAL A 52 8.88 3.85 -5.30
N ALA A 53 8.05 3.74 -4.26
CA ALA A 53 8.39 4.09 -2.87
C ALA A 53 8.83 2.84 -2.08
N SER A 54 10.12 2.56 -2.09
CA SER A 54 10.72 1.46 -1.31
C SER A 54 10.71 1.80 0.19
N GLY A 55 10.37 0.82 1.03
CA GLY A 55 10.30 1.01 2.49
C GLY A 55 9.03 1.72 2.97
N PHE A 56 8.00 1.80 2.13
CA PHE A 56 6.73 2.46 2.50
C PHE A 56 6.07 1.86 3.74
N ILE A 57 6.06 0.54 3.86
CA ILE A 57 5.66 -0.14 5.10
C ILE A 57 6.88 -0.21 6.01
N THR A 58 6.75 0.33 7.21
CA THR A 58 7.81 0.33 8.21
C THR A 58 8.18 -1.11 8.62
N PRO A 59 9.46 -1.43 8.86
CA PRO A 59 9.91 -2.79 9.14
C PRO A 59 9.16 -3.50 10.27
N GLU A 60 8.81 -2.78 11.33
CA GLU A 60 8.13 -3.27 12.54
C GLU A 60 6.73 -3.81 12.24
N TRP A 61 6.11 -3.28 11.18
CA TRP A 61 4.73 -3.59 10.80
C TRP A 61 4.61 -4.73 9.79
N LYS A 62 5.70 -5.14 9.13
CA LYS A 62 5.65 -6.11 8.03
C LYS A 62 5.02 -7.45 8.45
N ASP A 63 5.55 -8.10 9.48
CA ASP A 63 5.08 -9.42 9.90
C ASP A 63 3.71 -9.35 10.60
N ILE A 64 3.40 -8.21 11.20
CA ILE A 64 2.10 -7.92 11.80
C ILE A 64 1.02 -7.86 10.72
N LEU A 65 1.27 -7.06 9.68
CA LEU A 65 0.32 -6.90 8.58
C LEU A 65 0.09 -8.20 7.82
N LEU A 66 1.12 -9.06 7.68
CA LEU A 66 0.96 -10.38 7.08
C LEU A 66 0.03 -11.30 7.88
N LYS A 67 0.07 -11.23 9.22
CA LYS A 67 -0.81 -12.01 10.10
C LYS A 67 -2.24 -11.45 10.15
N GLU A 68 -2.37 -10.13 10.09
CA GLU A 68 -3.64 -9.40 10.18
C GLU A 68 -4.34 -9.25 8.83
N TYR A 69 -3.66 -9.61 7.73
CA TYR A 69 -4.19 -9.53 6.38
C TYR A 69 -5.45 -10.38 6.24
N PRO A 70 -6.49 -9.89 5.55
CA PRO A 70 -7.71 -10.65 5.35
C PRO A 70 -7.48 -11.96 4.61
N VAL A 71 -8.08 -13.04 5.11
CA VAL A 71 -8.10 -14.33 4.41
C VAL A 71 -9.06 -14.23 3.21
N VAL A 72 -8.50 -14.18 2.01
CA VAL A 72 -9.26 -14.09 0.75
C VAL A 72 -9.04 -15.36 -0.08
N GLU A 73 -9.99 -16.29 0.00
CA GLU A 73 -9.86 -17.60 -0.66
C GLU A 73 -10.15 -17.58 -2.16
N LYS A 74 -10.97 -16.63 -2.61
CA LYS A 74 -11.39 -16.52 -4.01
C LYS A 74 -10.42 -15.64 -4.80
N GLY A 75 -10.28 -15.92 -6.09
CA GLY A 75 -9.52 -15.06 -6.99
C GLY A 75 -10.30 -13.80 -7.38
N GLY A 76 -9.65 -12.64 -7.37
CA GLY A 76 -10.26 -11.35 -7.69
C GLY A 76 -9.84 -10.23 -6.73
N SER A 77 -10.49 -9.07 -6.85
CA SER A 77 -10.33 -7.95 -5.92
C SER A 77 -11.61 -7.80 -5.10
N PHE A 78 -11.47 -7.66 -3.79
CA PHE A 78 -12.57 -7.63 -2.83
C PHE A 78 -12.55 -6.28 -2.09
N PRO A 79 -13.66 -5.53 -2.06
CA PRO A 79 -13.77 -4.34 -1.22
C PRO A 79 -13.52 -4.70 0.24
N LEU A 80 -12.90 -3.80 1.01
CA LEU A 80 -12.64 -4.03 2.44
C LEU A 80 -13.91 -4.37 3.23
N SER A 81 -15.05 -3.79 2.86
CA SER A 81 -16.36 -4.08 3.49
C SER A 81 -16.83 -5.53 3.35
N THR A 82 -16.23 -6.31 2.44
CA THR A 82 -16.62 -7.70 2.15
C THR A 82 -15.70 -8.73 2.81
N VAL A 83 -14.67 -8.30 3.54
CA VAL A 83 -13.66 -9.18 4.15
C VAL A 83 -13.50 -8.86 5.63
N LYS A 84 -13.01 -9.84 6.41
CA LYS A 84 -12.62 -9.64 7.80
C LYS A 84 -11.10 -9.45 7.87
N TYR A 85 -10.67 -8.41 8.57
CA TYR A 85 -9.26 -8.08 8.83
C TYR A 85 -9.12 -7.62 10.28
N GLY A 86 -7.92 -7.72 10.82
CA GLY A 86 -7.67 -7.36 12.22
C GLY A 86 -7.46 -5.86 12.43
N THR A 87 -7.45 -5.45 13.71
CA THR A 87 -7.37 -4.04 14.12
C THR A 87 -6.07 -3.36 13.67
N LEU A 88 -4.96 -4.09 13.59
CA LEU A 88 -3.68 -3.52 13.16
C LEU A 88 -3.68 -3.31 11.63
N PHE A 89 -4.29 -4.21 10.87
CA PHE A 89 -4.52 -3.95 9.44
C PHE A 89 -5.44 -2.75 9.23
N LYS A 90 -6.48 -2.58 10.07
CA LYS A 90 -7.33 -1.38 10.03
C LYS A 90 -6.50 -0.10 10.23
N ARG A 91 -5.54 -0.10 11.16
CA ARG A 91 -4.66 1.08 11.39
C ARG A 91 -3.85 1.46 10.14
N LEU A 92 -3.35 0.49 9.37
CA LEU A 92 -2.73 0.78 8.07
C LEU A 92 -3.71 1.47 7.12
N ILE A 93 -4.94 0.97 7.02
CA ILE A 93 -5.97 1.54 6.14
C ILE A 93 -6.34 2.96 6.58
N ASP A 94 -6.50 3.19 7.88
CA ASP A 94 -6.81 4.51 8.44
C ASP A 94 -5.69 5.50 8.11
N GLU A 95 -4.42 5.10 8.28
CA GLU A 95 -3.26 5.95 7.98
C GLU A 95 -3.13 6.26 6.49
N MET A 96 -3.33 5.27 5.62
CA MET A 96 -3.38 5.47 4.16
C MET A 96 -4.59 6.31 3.72
N ASN A 97 -5.64 6.40 4.54
CA ASN A 97 -6.79 7.25 4.29
C ASN A 97 -6.67 8.63 4.96
N GLY A 98 -5.58 8.89 5.68
CA GLY A 98 -5.32 10.14 6.37
C GLY A 98 -4.89 11.26 5.44
N ASP A 99 -4.98 12.49 5.94
CA ASP A 99 -4.65 13.71 5.17
C ASP A 99 -3.17 13.77 4.79
N ASP A 100 -2.26 13.25 5.63
CA ASP A 100 -0.82 13.32 5.31
C ASP A 100 -0.49 12.51 4.05
N PHE A 101 -1.03 11.29 3.94
CA PHE A 101 -0.84 10.49 2.74
C PHE A 101 -1.53 11.10 1.53
N ARG A 102 -2.76 11.63 1.67
CA ARG A 102 -3.47 12.33 0.60
C ARG A 102 -2.64 13.50 0.05
N HIS A 103 -2.18 14.40 0.92
CA HIS A 103 -1.39 15.55 0.52
C HIS A 103 -0.06 15.13 -0.15
N ALA A 104 0.61 14.09 0.34
CA ALA A 104 1.82 13.58 -0.30
C ALA A 104 1.58 13.15 -1.75
N ILE A 105 0.44 12.53 -2.05
CA ILE A 105 0.06 12.13 -3.41
C ILE A 105 -0.33 13.35 -4.25
N GLU A 106 -1.15 14.26 -3.71
CA GLU A 106 -1.55 15.51 -4.38
C GLU A 106 -0.32 16.32 -4.83
N GLU A 107 0.63 16.53 -3.93
CA GLU A 107 1.90 17.21 -4.20
C GLU A 107 2.74 16.46 -5.24
N LYS A 108 2.89 15.14 -5.10
CA LYS A 108 3.75 14.34 -5.97
C LYS A 108 3.29 14.34 -7.42
N PHE A 109 1.98 14.31 -7.64
CA PHE A 109 1.39 14.21 -8.97
C PHE A 109 0.74 15.51 -9.45
N SER A 110 0.80 16.58 -8.65
CA SER A 110 0.15 17.88 -8.96
C SER A 110 -1.34 17.72 -9.29
N ILE A 111 -2.07 16.97 -8.46
CA ILE A 111 -3.51 16.70 -8.58
C ILE A 111 -4.26 17.13 -7.32
N ASP A 112 -5.56 17.38 -7.44
CA ASP A 112 -6.46 17.63 -6.31
C ASP A 112 -7.34 16.40 -6.05
N LEU A 113 -7.22 15.83 -4.85
CA LEU A 113 -7.99 14.68 -4.37
C LEU A 113 -9.02 15.08 -3.31
N SER A 114 -9.23 16.38 -3.07
CA SER A 114 -10.23 16.86 -2.12
C SER A 114 -11.64 16.36 -2.49
N GLY A 115 -12.34 15.83 -1.48
CA GLY A 115 -13.67 15.26 -1.64
C GLY A 115 -13.75 14.00 -2.53
N LYS A 116 -12.62 13.45 -2.99
CA LYS A 116 -12.58 12.18 -3.73
C LYS A 116 -12.52 11.02 -2.73
N PRO A 117 -13.44 10.05 -2.80
CA PRO A 117 -13.42 8.92 -1.88
C PRO A 117 -12.25 7.97 -2.21
N THR A 118 -11.53 7.53 -1.19
CA THR A 118 -10.52 6.47 -1.34
C THR A 118 -11.21 5.11 -1.43
N MET A 119 -10.82 4.30 -2.41
CA MET A 119 -11.30 2.93 -2.55
C MET A 119 -10.16 1.94 -2.26
N PHE A 120 -10.37 1.09 -1.26
CA PHE A 120 -9.46 -0.01 -0.95
C PHE A 120 -10.06 -1.34 -1.35
N THR A 121 -9.27 -2.15 -2.06
CA THR A 121 -9.58 -3.55 -2.33
C THR A 121 -8.40 -4.42 -1.96
N VAL A 122 -8.69 -5.63 -1.49
CA VAL A 122 -7.68 -6.65 -1.15
C VAL A 122 -7.79 -7.83 -2.08
N ARG A 123 -6.69 -8.57 -2.20
CA ARG A 123 -6.61 -9.77 -3.04
C ARG A 123 -5.71 -10.81 -2.36
N GLY A 124 -6.22 -12.04 -2.24
CA GLY A 124 -5.44 -13.17 -1.72
C GLY A 124 -4.89 -14.09 -2.81
N ARG A 125 -5.64 -14.31 -3.91
CA ARG A 125 -5.23 -15.23 -4.99
C ARG A 125 -5.32 -14.58 -6.36
N CYS A 126 -4.28 -14.77 -7.18
CA CYS A 126 -4.29 -14.42 -8.60
C CYS A 126 -4.80 -15.60 -9.44
N ARG A 127 -5.54 -15.29 -10.51
CA ARG A 127 -5.98 -16.22 -11.54
C ARG A 127 -5.08 -16.07 -12.77
N PRO A 128 -5.02 -17.05 -13.69
CA PRO A 128 -4.20 -16.96 -14.89
C PRO A 128 -4.51 -15.74 -15.80
N LYS A 129 -5.75 -15.23 -15.75
CA LYS A 129 -6.16 -14.05 -16.52
C LYS A 129 -5.82 -12.72 -15.85
N ASP A 130 -5.42 -12.73 -14.58
CA ASP A 130 -5.13 -11.53 -13.84
C ASP A 130 -3.72 -11.01 -14.19
N GLY A 131 -3.54 -9.69 -14.27
CA GLY A 131 -2.25 -9.07 -14.62
C GLY A 131 -2.02 -8.83 -16.12
N LYS A 132 -3.03 -9.06 -16.96
CA LYS A 132 -2.98 -8.61 -18.37
C LYS A 132 -2.82 -7.09 -18.44
N ILE A 133 -2.05 -6.62 -19.42
CA ILE A 133 -1.89 -5.18 -19.69
C ILE A 133 -3.27 -4.60 -20.03
N HIS A 134 -3.64 -3.56 -19.30
CA HIS A 134 -4.86 -2.79 -19.52
C HIS A 134 -4.63 -1.36 -19.04
N THR A 135 -5.31 -0.40 -19.66
CA THR A 135 -5.60 0.87 -19.01
C THR A 135 -6.77 0.62 -18.05
N ASP A 136 -6.76 1.25 -16.87
CA ASP A 136 -7.89 1.07 -15.95
C ASP A 136 -9.18 1.53 -16.63
N SER A 137 -10.24 0.74 -16.47
CA SER A 137 -11.52 1.00 -17.14
C SER A 137 -12.22 2.21 -16.53
N GLU A 138 -12.84 3.06 -17.35
CA GLU A 138 -13.63 4.22 -16.87
C GLU A 138 -14.80 3.81 -15.95
N SER A 139 -15.32 2.59 -16.10
CA SER A 139 -16.49 2.08 -15.39
C SER A 139 -16.14 1.24 -14.15
N LYS A 140 -15.41 1.80 -13.19
CA LYS A 140 -15.32 1.24 -11.82
C LYS A 140 -15.81 2.24 -10.80
#